data_AF-A0A6L6LWM7-F1
#
_entry.id   AF-A0A6L6LWM7-F1
#
_cell.length_a   1.000
_cell.length_b   1.000
_cell.length_c   1.000
_cell.angle_alpha   90.00
_cell.angle_beta   90.00
_cell.angle_gamma   90.00
#
_symmetry.space_group_name_H-M   'P 1'
#
loop_
_entity.id
_entity.type
_entity.pdbx_description
1 polymer ?
#
loop_
_entity_poly.entity_id
_entity_poly.type
_entity_poly.pdbx_seq_one_letter_code
_entity_poly.pdbx_strand_id
1 'polypeptide(L)'
;MIRNISYKIEVSPLIILHFPLLAPRKFLDAQIFNLRFSDPSEMTQIADKLRWYRYRHALLQSEVADRIGIDQKTYIRYEEYGRDYYPIEHMQKLAGMYDVPVESLLDDYNLFLYHDQGRQIRKRRLSQKLTQKAYAANLGVSLDKLKNWEENRVRMFKSTWEKYFR
;
A
#
# COMPACT_ATOMS: atom_id res chain seq x y z
N MET A 1 36.85 1.01 30.95
CA MET A 1 37.72 0.13 31.77
C MET A 1 39.05 0.85 31.93
N ILE A 2 39.57 1.01 33.15
CA ILE A 2 40.82 1.74 33.40
C ILE A 2 41.93 0.71 33.61
N ARG A 3 43.04 0.82 32.87
CA ARG A 3 44.25 0.03 33.12
C ARG A 3 45.37 0.98 33.55
N ASN A 4 46.04 0.63 34.65
CA ASN A 4 47.21 1.34 35.13
C ASN A 4 48.44 0.46 34.82
N ILE A 5 49.26 0.91 33.88
CA ILE A 5 50.54 0.30 33.57
C ILE A 5 51.57 1.43 33.67
N SER A 6 52.49 1.31 34.63
CA SER A 6 53.67 2.17 34.78
C SER A 6 53.38 3.68 34.67
N TYR A 7 52.58 4.21 35.59
CA TYR A 7 52.29 5.66 35.74
C TYR A 7 51.57 6.32 34.56
N LYS A 8 51.11 5.54 33.57
CA LYS A 8 50.29 6.02 32.46
C LYS A 8 48.87 5.46 32.63
N ILE A 9 47.90 6.36 32.79
CA ILE A 9 46.49 5.99 32.91
C ILE A 9 45.92 5.92 31.50
N GLU A 10 45.67 4.72 31.00
CA GLU A 10 44.94 4.52 29.75
C GLU A 10 43.45 4.35 30.05
N VAL A 11 42.65 5.26 29.51
CA VAL A 11 41.20 5.26 29.66
C VAL A 11 40.56 4.91 28.33
N SER A 12 39.91 3.75 28.24
CA SER A 12 39.06 3.43 27.10
C SER A 12 37.65 3.98 27.35
N PRO A 13 37.15 4.91 26.53
CA PRO A 13 35.79 5.44 26.69
C PRO A 13 34.77 4.31 26.47
N LEU A 14 33.89 4.11 27.43
CA LEU A 14 32.74 3.21 27.29
C LEU A 14 31.62 4.00 26.62
N ILE A 15 31.35 3.69 25.34
CA ILE A 15 30.22 4.25 24.63
C ILE A 15 29.06 3.27 24.76
N ILE A 16 28.02 3.65 25.50
CA ILE A 16 26.77 2.89 25.59
C ILE A 16 25.83 3.45 24.53
N LEU A 17 25.75 2.77 23.39
CA LEU A 17 24.80 3.10 22.34
C LEU A 17 23.42 2.57 22.73
N HIS A 18 22.43 3.46 22.75
CA HIS A 18 21.02 3.11 22.88
C HIS A 18 20.42 3.08 21.49
N PHE A 19 19.91 1.93 21.09
CA PHE A 19 19.15 1.78 19.86
C PHE A 19 17.77 1.21 20.22
N PRO A 20 16.69 1.72 19.61
CA PRO A 20 15.38 1.14 19.79
C PRO A 20 15.40 -0.29 19.26
N LEU A 21 14.90 -1.23 20.06
CA LEU A 21 14.76 -2.62 19.64
C LEU A 21 13.50 -2.72 18.77
N LEU A 22 13.68 -2.38 17.49
CA LEU A 22 12.65 -2.41 16.46
C LEU A 22 12.34 -3.87 16.07
N ALA A 23 11.54 -4.58 16.86
CA ALA A 23 11.35 -6.03 16.69
C ALA A 23 9.92 -6.40 16.25
N PRO A 24 9.66 -6.56 14.94
CA PRO A 24 8.57 -7.42 14.50
C PRO A 24 8.89 -8.88 14.88
N ARG A 25 7.86 -9.60 15.34
CA ARG A 25 7.91 -10.98 15.90
C ARG A 25 8.60 -12.05 15.01
N LYS A 26 8.84 -11.77 13.72
CA LYS A 26 9.55 -12.62 12.75
C LYS A 26 10.71 -11.87 12.10
N PHE A 27 11.82 -11.78 12.84
CA PHE A 27 13.00 -11.00 12.47
C PHE A 27 13.59 -11.41 11.11
N LEU A 28 13.66 -12.72 10.83
CA LEU A 28 14.27 -13.24 9.61
C LEU A 28 13.50 -12.85 8.34
N ASP A 29 12.17 -12.96 8.35
CA ASP A 29 11.34 -12.62 7.20
C ASP A 29 11.44 -11.13 6.88
N ALA A 30 11.40 -10.28 7.91
CA ALA A 30 11.56 -8.82 7.77
C ALA A 30 12.96 -8.46 7.28
N GLN A 31 14.01 -9.12 7.78
CA GLN A 31 15.39 -8.89 7.34
C GLN A 31 15.59 -9.33 5.88
N ILE A 32 15.15 -10.53 5.51
CA ILE A 32 15.22 -11.02 4.13
C ILE A 32 14.47 -10.07 3.20
N PHE A 33 13.29 -9.60 3.61
CA PHE A 33 12.49 -8.68 2.82
C PHE A 33 13.15 -7.30 2.65
N ASN A 34 13.68 -6.72 3.73
CA ASN A 34 14.38 -5.43 3.69
C ASN A 34 15.70 -5.48 2.91
N LEU A 35 16.38 -6.63 2.89
CA LEU A 35 17.57 -6.83 2.05
C LEU A 35 17.23 -6.97 0.56
N ARG A 36 16.02 -7.43 0.22
CA ARG A 36 15.57 -7.62 -1.16
C ARG A 36 15.09 -6.34 -1.82
N PHE A 37 14.49 -5.43 -1.06
CA PHE A 37 13.88 -4.21 -1.60
C PHE A 37 14.42 -2.98 -0.88
N SER A 38 15.18 -2.16 -1.61
CA SER A 38 15.73 -0.92 -1.06
C SER A 38 14.72 0.22 -1.13
N ASP A 39 13.83 0.21 -2.12
CA ASP A 39 12.81 1.23 -2.36
C ASP A 39 11.41 0.60 -2.58
N PRO A 40 10.34 1.12 -1.94
CA PRO A 40 8.95 0.67 -2.20
C PRO A 40 8.50 0.80 -3.66
N SER A 41 9.17 1.64 -4.46
CA SER A 41 8.89 1.81 -5.89
C SER A 41 9.26 0.57 -6.73
N GLU A 42 10.15 -0.28 -6.22
CA GLU A 42 10.51 -1.57 -6.85
C GLU A 42 9.40 -2.62 -6.68
N MET A 43 8.45 -2.39 -5.76
CA MET A 43 7.38 -3.31 -5.44
C MET A 43 6.14 -3.00 -6.26
N THR A 44 5.64 -4.01 -6.97
CA THR A 44 4.41 -3.90 -7.76
C THR A 44 3.15 -4.15 -6.94
N GLN A 45 3.24 -4.99 -5.90
CA GLN A 45 2.09 -5.42 -5.11
C GLN A 45 1.89 -4.51 -3.89
N ILE A 46 0.63 -4.12 -3.65
CA ILE A 46 0.24 -3.32 -2.48
C ILE A 46 0.64 -4.05 -1.18
N ALA A 47 0.43 -5.36 -1.11
CA ALA A 47 0.78 -6.16 0.05
C ALA A 47 2.27 -6.05 0.42
N ASP A 48 3.17 -6.05 -0.56
CA ASP A 48 4.60 -5.89 -0.35
C ASP A 48 4.93 -4.50 0.19
N LYS A 49 4.34 -3.45 -0.42
CA LYS A 49 4.48 -2.06 0.06
C LYS A 49 4.03 -1.91 1.51
N LEU A 50 2.86 -2.47 1.87
CA LEU A 50 2.34 -2.40 3.24
C LEU A 50 3.26 -3.10 4.24
N ARG A 51 3.79 -4.29 3.90
CA ARG A 51 4.78 -4.99 4.73
C ARG A 51 6.04 -4.15 4.91
N TRP A 52 6.53 -3.54 3.82
CA TRP A 52 7.72 -2.70 3.85
C TRP A 52 7.58 -1.52 4.81
N TYR A 53 6.52 -0.72 4.66
CA TYR A 53 6.25 0.41 5.55
C TYR A 53 6.06 -0.05 6.99
N ARG A 54 5.32 -1.13 7.21
CA ARG A 54 5.15 -1.70 8.55
C ARG A 54 6.49 -2.08 9.18
N TYR A 55 7.38 -2.75 8.45
CA TYR A 55 8.71 -3.12 8.95
C TYR A 55 9.58 -1.91 9.23
N ARG A 56 9.53 -0.88 8.37
CA ARG A 56 10.27 0.37 8.58
C ARG A 56 9.83 1.12 9.84
N HIS A 57 8.55 1.03 10.19
CA HIS A 57 8.01 1.57 11.44
C HIS A 57 8.07 0.60 12.63
N ALA A 58 8.61 -0.60 12.42
CA ALA A 58 8.74 -1.65 13.44
C ALA A 58 7.43 -2.04 14.12
N LEU A 59 6.32 -2.00 13.38
CA LEU A 59 4.99 -2.28 13.92
C LEU A 59 4.58 -3.74 13.73
N LEU A 60 3.83 -4.24 14.71
CA LEU A 60 3.06 -5.47 14.58
C LEU A 60 1.79 -5.22 13.76
N GLN A 61 1.29 -6.28 13.11
CA GLN A 61 0.01 -6.23 12.39
C GLN A 61 -1.16 -5.81 13.31
N SER A 62 -1.12 -6.20 14.59
CA SER A 62 -2.09 -5.76 15.60
C SER A 62 -2.00 -4.25 15.84
N GLU A 63 -0.79 -3.72 16.04
CA GLU A 63 -0.60 -2.29 16.30
C GLU A 63 -1.03 -1.43 15.13
N VAL A 64 -0.76 -1.86 13.88
CA VAL A 64 -1.26 -1.15 12.70
C VAL A 64 -2.78 -1.16 12.68
N ALA A 65 -3.40 -2.33 12.90
CA ALA A 65 -4.85 -2.47 12.91
C ALA A 65 -5.51 -1.59 13.99
N ASP A 66 -4.94 -1.57 15.21
CA ASP A 66 -5.39 -0.74 16.32
C ASP A 66 -5.29 0.76 15.99
N ARG A 67 -4.17 1.20 15.39
CA ARG A 67 -3.94 2.61 15.03
C ARG A 67 -4.92 3.15 14.00
N ILE A 68 -5.32 2.33 13.02
CA ILE A 68 -6.28 2.73 11.97
C ILE A 68 -7.73 2.36 12.31
N GLY A 69 -7.94 1.65 13.42
CA GLY A 69 -9.25 1.25 13.92
C GLY A 69 -9.92 0.17 13.08
N ILE A 70 -9.19 -0.88 12.68
CA ILE A 70 -9.76 -2.05 11.97
C ILE A 70 -9.43 -3.35 12.71
N ASP A 71 -10.15 -4.43 12.39
CA ASP A 71 -9.85 -5.75 12.93
C ASP A 71 -8.49 -6.27 12.43
N GLN A 72 -7.71 -6.89 13.32
CA GLN A 72 -6.39 -7.44 13.00
C GLN A 72 -6.44 -8.42 11.82
N LYS A 73 -7.46 -9.29 11.71
CA LYS A 73 -7.56 -10.24 10.59
C LYS A 73 -7.79 -9.52 9.28
N THR A 74 -8.43 -8.36 9.30
CA THR A 74 -8.59 -7.52 8.11
C THR A 74 -7.23 -7.02 7.64
N TYR A 75 -6.39 -6.53 8.56
CA TYR A 75 -5.04 -6.07 8.22
C TYR A 75 -4.13 -7.21 7.77
N ILE A 76 -4.20 -8.39 8.41
CA ILE A 76 -3.47 -9.60 7.96
C ILE A 76 -3.77 -9.86 6.47
N ARG A 77 -5.05 -9.83 6.08
CA ARG A 77 -5.46 -10.04 4.69
C ARG A 77 -5.03 -8.92 3.74
N TYR A 78 -4.68 -7.74 4.23
CA TYR A 78 -4.10 -6.68 3.38
C TYR A 78 -2.65 -6.96 3.03
N GLU A 79 -1.94 -7.65 3.91
CA GLU A 79 -0.58 -8.10 3.66
C GLU A 79 -0.52 -9.45 2.95
N GLU A 80 -1.65 -10.07 2.59
CA GLU A 80 -1.70 -11.31 1.81
C GLU A 80 -1.69 -11.03 0.30
N TYR A 81 -1.08 -11.94 -0.46
CA TYR A 81 -1.10 -11.86 -1.93
C TYR A 81 -2.50 -12.18 -2.49
N GLY A 82 -2.80 -11.65 -3.67
CA GLY A 82 -4.03 -11.96 -4.41
C GLY A 82 -5.25 -11.14 -3.98
N ARG A 83 -5.07 -10.12 -3.14
CA ARG A 83 -6.14 -9.18 -2.81
C ARG A 83 -6.22 -8.05 -3.84
N ASP A 84 -7.38 -7.94 -4.47
CA ASP A 84 -7.62 -6.94 -5.51
C ASP A 84 -8.05 -5.57 -4.98
N TYR A 85 -8.74 -5.54 -3.83
CA TYR A 85 -9.42 -4.34 -3.34
C TYR A 85 -9.10 -3.99 -1.88
N TYR A 86 -8.82 -2.72 -1.70
CA TYR A 86 -8.57 -2.08 -0.42
C TYR A 86 -9.51 -0.87 -0.29
N PRO A 87 -10.33 -0.78 0.77
CA PRO A 87 -11.17 0.39 0.99
C PRO A 87 -10.33 1.67 1.03
N ILE A 88 -10.76 2.69 0.28
CA ILE A 88 -10.03 3.97 0.15
C ILE A 88 -9.78 4.60 1.52
N GLU A 89 -10.79 4.58 2.39
CA GLU A 89 -10.69 5.11 3.76
C GLU A 89 -9.57 4.43 4.55
N HIS A 90 -9.37 3.13 4.38
CA HIS A 90 -8.32 2.39 5.09
C HIS A 90 -6.94 2.74 4.53
N MET A 91 -6.83 2.88 3.20
CA MET A 91 -5.58 3.30 2.54
C MET A 91 -5.20 4.72 2.93
N GLN A 92 -6.16 5.64 3.07
CA GLN A 92 -5.93 7.00 3.56
C GLN A 92 -5.39 7.02 5.00
N LYS A 93 -6.01 6.24 5.90
CA LYS A 93 -5.53 6.11 7.28
C LYS A 93 -4.12 5.51 7.35
N LEU A 94 -3.86 4.47 6.57
CA LEU A 94 -2.53 3.84 6.50
C LEU A 94 -1.48 4.81 5.95
N ALA A 95 -1.78 5.51 4.88
CA ALA A 95 -0.92 6.54 4.30
C ALA A 95 -0.58 7.64 5.31
N GLY A 96 -1.59 8.15 6.02
CA GLY A 96 -1.39 9.14 7.09
C GLY A 96 -0.57 8.59 8.27
N MET A 97 -0.77 7.33 8.66
CA MET A 97 0.03 6.69 9.72
C MET A 97 1.50 6.49 9.32
N TYR A 98 1.75 6.20 8.04
CA TYR A 98 3.08 6.00 7.47
C TYR A 98 3.75 7.28 6.98
N ASP A 99 3.05 8.42 7.04
CA ASP A 99 3.52 9.72 6.53
C ASP A 99 3.94 9.68 5.05
N VAL A 100 3.11 9.05 4.21
CA VAL A 100 3.34 8.94 2.76
C VAL A 100 2.08 9.27 1.96
N PRO A 101 2.20 9.68 0.69
CA PRO A 101 1.03 9.86 -0.18
C PRO A 101 0.32 8.52 -0.42
N VAL A 102 -1.01 8.52 -0.46
CA VAL A 102 -1.83 7.32 -0.69
C VAL A 102 -1.44 6.62 -1.99
N GLU A 103 -1.17 7.41 -3.02
CA GLU A 103 -0.80 6.97 -4.36
C GLU A 103 0.43 6.08 -4.37
N SER A 104 1.37 6.30 -3.44
CA SER A 104 2.57 5.47 -3.30
C SER A 104 2.25 4.05 -2.84
N LEU A 105 1.18 3.87 -2.07
CA LEU A 105 0.75 2.57 -1.55
C LEU A 105 -0.01 1.75 -2.59
N LEU A 106 -0.72 2.42 -3.50
CA LEU A 106 -1.67 1.78 -4.40
C LEU A 106 -0.98 1.20 -5.65
N ASP A 107 -1.67 0.24 -6.28
CA ASP A 107 -1.39 -0.23 -7.65
C ASP A 107 -2.26 0.54 -8.65
N ASP A 108 -2.00 0.37 -9.94
CA ASP A 108 -2.72 1.08 -11.02
C ASP A 108 -4.25 0.93 -10.93
N TYR A 109 -4.73 -0.24 -10.53
CA TYR A 109 -6.15 -0.52 -10.40
C TYR A 109 -6.76 0.20 -9.19
N ASN A 110 -6.12 0.15 -8.02
CA ASN A 110 -6.64 0.87 -6.85
C ASN A 110 -6.47 2.39 -7.01
N LEU A 111 -5.46 2.87 -7.75
CA LEU A 111 -5.37 4.27 -8.19
C LEU A 111 -6.54 4.67 -9.09
N PHE A 112 -6.94 3.79 -10.01
CA PHE A 112 -8.13 4.02 -10.83
C PHE A 112 -9.40 4.16 -9.97
N LEU A 113 -9.55 3.37 -8.92
CA LEU A 113 -10.66 3.54 -7.97
C LEU A 113 -10.54 4.81 -7.15
N TYR A 114 -9.34 5.13 -6.66
CA TYR A 114 -9.05 6.29 -5.83
C TYR A 114 -9.32 7.62 -6.56
N HIS A 115 -8.90 7.72 -7.82
CA HIS A 115 -9.10 8.89 -8.67
C HIS A 115 -10.45 8.91 -9.38
N ASP A 116 -11.49 8.36 -8.76
CA ASP A 116 -12.87 8.37 -9.27
C ASP A 116 -12.98 7.62 -10.62
N GLN A 117 -13.28 6.32 -10.54
CA GLN A 117 -13.42 5.45 -11.71
C GLN A 117 -14.43 6.01 -12.72
N GLY A 118 -15.54 6.57 -12.24
CA GLY A 118 -16.63 7.02 -13.09
C GLY A 118 -16.23 8.22 -13.93
N ARG A 119 -15.53 9.18 -13.31
CA ARG A 119 -14.93 10.33 -14.00
C ARG A 119 -13.90 9.90 -15.04
N GLN A 120 -13.05 8.92 -14.73
CA GLN A 120 -12.04 8.44 -15.67
C GLN A 120 -12.66 7.74 -16.87
N ILE A 121 -13.65 6.86 -16.65
CA ILE A 121 -14.41 6.21 -17.72
C ILE A 121 -15.10 7.25 -18.60
N ARG A 122 -15.79 8.22 -17.98
CA ARG A 122 -16.47 9.31 -18.69
C ARG A 122 -15.48 10.14 -19.51
N LYS A 123 -14.31 10.48 -18.96
CA LYS A 123 -13.26 11.23 -19.67
C LYS A 123 -12.80 10.48 -20.92
N ARG A 124 -12.57 9.16 -20.81
CA ARG A 124 -12.17 8.31 -21.94
C ARG A 124 -13.26 8.17 -22.99
N ARG A 125 -14.53 8.07 -22.58
CA ARG A 125 -15.66 8.07 -23.52
C ARG A 125 -15.76 9.38 -24.29
N LEU A 126 -15.67 10.51 -23.58
CA LEU A 126 -15.79 11.84 -24.18
C LEU A 126 -14.62 12.18 -25.10
N SER A 127 -13.40 11.70 -24.79
CA SER A 127 -12.25 11.88 -25.70
C SER A 127 -12.44 11.15 -27.03
N GLN A 128 -13.24 10.08 -27.05
CA GLN A 128 -13.64 9.37 -28.28
C GLN A 128 -14.89 9.96 -28.95
N LYS A 129 -15.48 11.03 -28.39
CA LYS A 129 -16.72 11.66 -28.86
C LYS A 129 -17.92 10.69 -28.94
N LEU A 130 -17.97 9.70 -28.06
CA LEU A 130 -19.02 8.67 -28.06
C LEU A 130 -20.15 8.98 -27.06
N THR A 131 -21.38 8.63 -27.45
CA THR A 131 -22.53 8.56 -26.52
C THR A 131 -22.36 7.38 -25.56
N GLN A 132 -23.06 7.38 -24.42
CA GLN A 132 -23.04 6.23 -23.50
C GLN A 132 -23.47 4.93 -24.20
N LYS A 133 -24.50 4.99 -25.06
CA LYS A 133 -24.97 3.82 -25.83
C LYS A 133 -23.91 3.28 -26.79
N ALA A 134 -23.25 4.16 -27.54
CA ALA A 134 -22.21 3.76 -28.49
C ALA A 134 -20.97 3.20 -27.77
N TYR A 135 -20.57 3.81 -26.64
CA TYR A 135 -19.43 3.34 -25.86
C TYR A 135 -19.72 1.99 -25.18
N ALA A 136 -20.93 1.80 -24.65
CA ALA A 136 -21.35 0.52 -24.08
C ALA A 136 -21.34 -0.60 -25.13
N ALA A 137 -21.82 -0.31 -26.35
CA ALA A 137 -21.77 -1.24 -27.47
C ALA A 137 -20.32 -1.58 -27.87
N ASN A 138 -19.41 -0.59 -27.91
CA ASN A 138 -17.99 -0.80 -28.20
C ASN A 138 -17.30 -1.70 -27.15
N LEU A 139 -17.65 -1.53 -25.88
CA LEU A 139 -17.15 -2.36 -24.78
C LEU A 139 -17.86 -3.73 -24.68
N GLY A 140 -18.92 -3.98 -25.45
CA GLY A 140 -19.74 -5.18 -25.33
C GLY A 140 -20.44 -5.31 -23.97
N VAL A 141 -20.83 -4.21 -23.35
CA VAL A 141 -21.54 -4.18 -22.06
C VAL A 141 -22.91 -3.52 -22.19
N SER A 142 -23.83 -3.80 -21.25
CA SER A 142 -25.12 -3.12 -21.23
C SER A 142 -24.98 -1.64 -20.89
N LEU A 143 -25.89 -0.81 -21.41
CA LEU A 143 -25.93 0.63 -21.15
C LEU A 143 -26.01 0.94 -19.64
N ASP A 144 -26.86 0.20 -18.91
CA ASP A 144 -27.03 0.38 -17.46
C ASP A 144 -25.74 0.07 -16.69
N LYS A 145 -24.98 -0.95 -17.13
CA LYS A 145 -23.70 -1.29 -16.52
C LYS A 145 -22.70 -0.14 -16.68
N LEU A 146 -22.59 0.41 -17.88
CA LEU A 146 -21.73 1.57 -18.13
C LEU A 146 -22.18 2.78 -17.30
N LYS A 147 -23.49 3.04 -17.24
CA LYS A 147 -24.05 4.14 -16.46
C LYS A 147 -23.71 4.02 -14.97
N ASN A 148 -23.89 2.82 -14.41
CA ASN A 148 -23.54 2.53 -13.01
C ASN A 148 -22.04 2.71 -12.73
N TRP A 149 -21.18 2.41 -13.70
CA TRP A 149 -19.75 2.66 -13.59
C TRP A 149 -19.41 4.15 -13.64
N GLU A 150 -19.94 4.90 -14.61
CA GLU A 150 -19.71 6.35 -14.76
C GLU A 150 -20.22 7.17 -13.59
N GLU A 151 -21.28 6.71 -12.92
CA GLU A 151 -21.86 7.35 -11.74
C GLU A 151 -21.26 6.85 -10.41
N ASN A 152 -20.23 6.00 -10.45
CA ASN A 152 -19.63 5.34 -9.27
C ASN A 152 -20.63 4.57 -8.38
N ARG A 153 -21.79 4.18 -8.92
CA ARG A 153 -22.79 3.38 -8.18
C ARG A 153 -22.30 1.96 -7.92
N VAL A 154 -21.48 1.42 -8.82
CA VAL A 154 -20.92 0.07 -8.71
C VAL A 154 -19.42 0.12 -8.98
N ARG A 155 -18.64 -0.42 -8.04
CA ARG A 155 -17.20 -0.62 -8.21
C ARG A 155 -16.93 -1.59 -9.36
N MET A 156 -16.11 -1.18 -10.32
CA MET A 156 -15.62 -2.06 -11.37
C MET A 156 -14.72 -3.14 -10.75
N PHE A 157 -14.78 -4.39 -11.21
CA PHE A 157 -13.83 -5.42 -10.76
C PHE A 157 -12.49 -5.30 -11.48
N LYS A 158 -11.40 -5.71 -10.83
CA LYS A 158 -10.04 -5.66 -11.39
C LYS A 158 -9.94 -6.35 -12.75
N SER A 159 -10.45 -7.57 -12.87
CA SER A 159 -10.48 -8.31 -14.14
C SER A 159 -11.24 -7.59 -15.26
N THR A 160 -12.28 -6.81 -14.92
CA THR A 160 -13.03 -6.02 -15.89
C THR A 160 -12.28 -4.76 -16.30
N TRP A 161 -11.59 -4.12 -15.34
CA TRP A 161 -10.72 -2.99 -15.60
C TRP A 161 -9.55 -3.40 -16.50
N GLU A 162 -8.87 -4.51 -16.19
CA GLU A 162 -7.77 -5.05 -16.99
C GLU A 162 -8.20 -5.38 -18.42
N LYS A 163 -9.41 -5.92 -18.61
CA LYS A 163 -9.92 -6.26 -19.95
C LYS A 163 -10.14 -5.05 -20.86
N TYR A 164 -10.52 -3.91 -20.30
CA TYR A 164 -11.02 -2.78 -21.10
C TYR A 164 -10.16 -1.53 -21.01
N PHE A 165 -9.42 -1.34 -19.92
CA PHE A 165 -8.74 -0.08 -19.56
C PHE A 165 -7.24 -0.20 -19.35
N ARG A 166 -6.71 -1.42 -19.34
CA ARG A 166 -5.28 -1.72 -19.41
C ARG A 166 -4.92 -2.13 -20.83
#